data_AF-A0A517SLQ9-F1
#
_entry.id   AF-A0A517SLQ9-F1
#
_cell.length_a   1.000
_cell.length_b   1.000
_cell.length_c   1.000
_cell.angle_alpha   90.00
_cell.angle_beta   90.00
_cell.angle_gamma   90.00
#
_symmetry.space_group_name_H-M   'P 1'
#
loop_
_entity.id
_entity.type
_entity.pdbx_description
1 polymer ?
#
loop_
_entity_poly.entity_id
_entity_poly.type
_entity_poly.pdbx_seq_one_letter_code
_entity_poly.pdbx_strand_id
1 'polypeptide(L)'
;MFRPNFIMVSDAFVVVPGGIGTVLETMMIWQLLQVRRMNECPLILVGPMWQGLIEWSRSAMLRPEFPLASPEDFEIPLCVTDGQAAIDQLRAHHAAWQATANA
;
A
#
# COMPACT_ATOMS: atom_id res chain seq x y z
N MET A 1 17.27 -9.25 -13.42
CA MET A 1 17.13 -8.82 -12.01
C MET A 1 16.46 -7.46 -12.01
N PHE A 2 15.14 -7.41 -11.82
CA PHE A 2 14.38 -6.17 -11.77
C PHE A 2 14.91 -5.32 -10.60
N ARG A 3 15.43 -4.13 -10.91
CA ARG A 3 15.79 -3.12 -9.90
C ARG A 3 14.84 -1.94 -10.07
N PRO A 4 13.66 -1.96 -9.45
CA PRO A 4 12.80 -0.80 -9.44
C PRO A 4 13.41 0.23 -8.47
N ASN A 5 14.37 1.01 -8.98
CA ASN A 5 15.13 1.99 -8.19
C ASN A 5 14.20 3.00 -7.50
N PHE A 6 13.03 3.27 -8.09
CA PHE A 6 12.00 4.15 -7.54
C PHE A 6 11.35 3.60 -6.25
N ILE A 7 11.15 2.29 -6.14
CA ILE A 7 10.42 1.72 -5.00
C ILE A 7 11.25 1.82 -3.73
N MET A 8 12.56 1.62 -3.84
CA MET A 8 13.46 1.64 -2.69
C MET A 8 13.77 3.05 -2.17
N VAL A 9 13.45 4.10 -2.94
CA VAL A 9 13.73 5.51 -2.58
C VAL A 9 12.47 6.32 -2.27
N SER A 10 11.29 5.71 -2.36
CA SER A 10 10.02 6.41 -2.17
C SER A 10 9.56 6.37 -0.72
N ASP A 11 9.20 7.53 -0.19
CA ASP A 11 8.66 7.68 1.16
C ASP A 11 7.13 7.52 1.24
N ALA A 12 6.47 7.32 0.09
CA ALA A 12 5.04 6.99 -0.01
C ALA A 12 4.68 6.51 -1.42
N PHE A 13 3.58 5.76 -1.54
CA PHE A 13 2.98 5.37 -2.81
C PHE A 13 1.54 5.83 -2.89
N VAL A 14 1.18 6.51 -3.98
CA VAL A 14 -0.20 6.90 -4.28
C VAL A 14 -0.60 6.26 -5.59
N VAL A 15 -1.61 5.40 -5.55
CA VAL A 15 -2.09 4.64 -6.69
C VAL A 15 -3.47 5.12 -7.07
N VAL A 16 -3.59 5.72 -8.25
CA VAL A 16 -4.86 6.13 -8.86
C VAL A 16 -5.43 5.01 -9.72
N PRO A 17 -6.74 5.02 -10.06
CA PRO A 17 -7.35 3.97 -10.88
C PRO A 17 -6.57 3.74 -12.19
N GLY A 18 -6.33 2.47 -12.51
CA GLY A 18 -5.47 2.09 -13.62
C GLY A 18 -5.73 0.69 -14.15
N GLY A 19 -4.93 0.26 -15.12
CA GLY A 19 -5.06 -1.06 -15.76
C GLY A 19 -4.16 -2.12 -15.13
N ILE A 20 -3.91 -3.19 -15.89
CA ILE A 20 -3.08 -4.33 -15.47
C ILE A 20 -1.68 -3.91 -14.99
N GLY A 21 -1.05 -2.95 -15.67
CA GLY A 21 0.28 -2.44 -15.27
C GLY A 21 0.27 -1.80 -13.89
N THR A 22 -0.71 -0.94 -13.62
CA THR A 22 -0.89 -0.30 -12.31
C THR A 22 -1.18 -1.33 -11.22
N VAL A 23 -2.00 -2.35 -11.52
CA VAL A 23 -2.28 -3.46 -10.60
C VAL A 23 -1.01 -4.25 -10.31
N LEU A 24 -0.20 -4.57 -11.33
CA LEU A 24 1.08 -5.27 -11.17
C LEU A 24 2.03 -4.51 -10.23
N GLU A 25 2.20 -3.21 -10.45
CA GLU A 25 3.04 -2.36 -9.60
C GLU A 25 2.49 -2.28 -8.16
N THR A 26 1.17 -2.16 -8.01
CA THR A 26 0.51 -2.13 -6.69
C THR A 26 0.74 -3.41 -5.91
N MET A 27 0.55 -4.58 -6.55
CA MET A 27 0.80 -5.87 -5.90
C MET A 27 2.27 -6.05 -5.53
N MET A 28 3.20 -5.57 -6.37
CA MET A 28 4.63 -5.62 -6.07
C MET A 28 4.98 -4.74 -4.85
N ILE A 29 4.45 -3.52 -4.77
CA ILE A 29 4.66 -2.63 -3.62
C ILE A 29 4.06 -3.24 -2.35
N TRP A 30 2.83 -3.73 -2.42
CA TRP A 30 2.15 -4.37 -1.30
C TRP A 30 2.95 -5.58 -0.79
N GLN A 31 3.43 -6.44 -1.70
CA GLN A 31 4.30 -7.57 -1.34
C GLN A 31 5.59 -7.11 -0.63
N LEU A 32 6.24 -6.04 -1.10
CA LEU A 32 7.50 -5.57 -0.51
C LEU A 32 7.30 -4.96 0.89
N LEU A 33 6.19 -4.26 1.11
CA LEU A 33 5.78 -3.77 2.42
C LEU A 33 5.46 -4.95 3.36
N GLN A 34 4.72 -5.95 2.86
CA GLN A 34 4.35 -7.16 3.59
C GLN A 34 5.58 -7.88 4.17
N VAL A 35 6.59 -8.12 3.33
CA VAL A 35 7.82 -8.80 3.77
C VAL A 35 8.85 -7.88 4.42
N ARG A 36 8.48 -6.63 4.74
CA ARG A 36 9.33 -5.60 5.36
C ARG A 36 10.68 -5.44 4.65
N ARG A 37 10.67 -5.54 3.32
CA ARG A 37 11.86 -5.36 2.47
C ARG A 37 12.08 -3.91 2.05
N MET A 38 11.23 -3.00 2.52
CA MET A 38 11.35 -1.56 2.36
C MET A 38 10.96 -0.86 3.67
N ASN A 39 11.35 0.41 3.80
CA ASN A 39 10.95 1.24 4.93
C ASN A 39 9.42 1.28 5.04
N GLU A 40 8.91 1.38 6.26
CA GLU A 40 7.48 1.58 6.48
C GLU A 40 7.06 2.91 5.86
N CYS A 41 6.30 2.83 4.76
CA CYS A 41 5.76 3.97 4.07
C CYS A 41 4.33 3.68 3.61
N PRO A 42 3.48 4.71 3.51
CA PRO A 42 2.07 4.52 3.23
C PRO A 42 1.85 4.10 1.76
N LEU A 43 1.05 3.04 1.57
CA LEU A 43 0.47 2.65 0.28
C LEU A 43 -0.97 3.15 0.22
N ILE A 44 -1.21 4.24 -0.51
CA ILE A 44 -2.51 4.91 -0.60
C ILE A 44 -3.16 4.56 -1.93
N LEU A 45 -4.36 3.97 -1.88
CA LEU A 45 -5.15 3.59 -3.04
C LEU A 45 -6.34 4.53 -3.19
N VAL A 46 -6.36 5.28 -4.29
CA VAL A 46 -7.34 6.35 -4.52
C VAL A 46 -8.51 5.85 -5.36
N GLY A 47 -9.73 6.08 -4.86
CA GLY A 47 -10.98 5.79 -5.54
C GLY A 47 -11.54 4.39 -5.28
N PRO A 48 -12.78 4.12 -5.73
CA PRO A 48 -13.53 2.91 -5.35
C PRO A 48 -13.03 1.62 -6.01
N MET A 49 -12.23 1.71 -7.09
CA MET A 49 -11.73 0.56 -7.85
C MET A 49 -11.04 -0.49 -6.97
N TRP A 50 -10.29 -0.03 -5.97
CA TRP A 50 -9.38 -0.87 -5.19
C TRP A 50 -10.07 -1.67 -4.09
N GLN A 51 -11.25 -1.24 -3.63
CA GLN A 51 -11.98 -1.91 -2.55
C GLN A 51 -12.31 -3.36 -2.92
N GLY A 52 -12.79 -3.58 -4.15
CA GLY A 52 -13.09 -4.93 -4.63
C GLY A 52 -11.86 -5.83 -4.72
N LEU A 53 -10.71 -5.27 -5.10
CA LEU A 53 -9.46 -6.02 -5.17
C LEU A 53 -8.99 -6.46 -3.78
N ILE A 54 -9.01 -5.54 -2.79
CA ILE A 54 -8.56 -5.84 -1.43
C ILE A 54 -9.50 -6.84 -0.77
N GLU A 55 -10.81 -6.66 -0.89
CA GLU A 55 -11.79 -7.56 -0.31
C GLU A 55 -11.68 -8.97 -0.91
N TRP A 56 -11.54 -9.06 -2.23
CA TRP A 56 -11.27 -10.34 -2.89
C TRP A 56 -9.98 -10.97 -2.38
N SER A 57 -8.86 -10.22 -2.34
CA SER A 57 -7.59 -10.77 -1.87
C SER A 57 -7.67 -11.24 -0.42
N ARG A 58 -8.31 -10.46 0.47
CA ARG A 58 -8.52 -10.81 1.88
C ARG A 58 -9.31 -12.11 2.00
N SER A 59 -10.46 -12.19 1.33
CA SER A 59 -11.31 -13.38 1.38
C SER A 59 -10.66 -14.63 0.77
N ALA A 60 -9.86 -14.47 -0.30
CA ALA A 60 -9.23 -15.57 -0.99
C ALA A 60 -7.96 -16.09 -0.28
N MET A 61 -7.18 -15.20 0.35
CA MET A 61 -5.86 -15.53 0.90
C MET A 61 -5.87 -15.81 2.41
N LEU A 62 -6.88 -15.35 3.15
CA LEU A 62 -7.04 -15.65 4.59
C LEU A 62 -7.87 -16.90 4.86
N ARG A 63 -8.08 -17.75 3.85
CA ARG A 63 -8.88 -18.96 3.99
C ARG A 63 -8.22 -19.91 4.99
N PRO A 64 -8.93 -20.42 6.01
CA PRO A 64 -8.36 -21.31 7.01
C PRO A 64 -7.73 -22.58 6.43
N GLU A 65 -8.28 -23.07 5.31
CA GLU A 65 -7.77 -24.27 4.65
C GLU A 65 -6.42 -24.05 3.95
N PHE A 66 -6.13 -22.79 3.57
CA PHE A 66 -4.93 -22.38 2.84
C PHE A 66 -4.51 -20.98 3.29
N PRO A 67 -3.81 -20.86 4.44
CA PRO A 67 -3.36 -19.56 4.94
C PRO A 67 -2.20 -19.05 4.08
N LEU A 68 -2.50 -18.17 3.13
CA LEU A 68 -1.52 -17.61 2.18
C LEU A 68 -0.98 -16.25 2.63
N ALA A 69 -1.66 -15.58 3.55
CA ALA A 69 -1.31 -14.29 4.11
C ALA A 69 -1.81 -14.18 5.56
N SER A 70 -1.34 -13.17 6.28
CA SER A 70 -1.83 -12.84 7.62
C SER A 70 -2.86 -11.70 7.57
N PRO A 71 -3.81 -11.61 8.53
CA PRO A 71 -4.82 -10.55 8.54
C PRO A 71 -4.25 -9.12 8.50
N GLU A 72 -3.11 -8.89 9.16
CA GLU A 72 -2.38 -7.62 9.21
C GLU A 72 -1.83 -7.18 7.85
N ASP A 73 -1.57 -8.12 6.93
CA ASP A 73 -1.07 -7.79 5.59
C ASP A 73 -2.08 -6.94 4.82
N PHE A 74 -3.36 -7.08 5.15
CA PHE A 74 -4.47 -6.34 4.52
C PHE A 74 -4.78 -5.01 5.20
N GLU A 75 -4.00 -4.62 6.21
CA GLU A 75 -4.01 -3.28 6.80
C GLU A 75 -3.00 -2.34 6.10
N ILE A 76 -2.11 -2.90 5.28
CA ILE A 76 -1.07 -2.16 4.55
C ILE A 76 -1.69 -1.14 3.56
N PRO A 77 -2.65 -1.51 2.67
CA PRO A 77 -3.20 -0.56 1.71
C PRO A 77 -4.26 0.33 2.36
N LEU A 78 -4.10 1.64 2.23
CA LEU A 78 -5.05 2.64 2.69
C LEU A 78 -5.95 3.11 1.55
N CYS A 79 -7.22 2.70 1.55
CA CYS A 79 -8.20 3.19 0.59
C CYS A 79 -8.72 4.58 0.96
N VAL A 80 -8.67 5.50 0.00
CA VAL A 80 -9.22 6.86 0.13
C VAL A 80 -10.15 7.19 -1.03
N THR A 81 -11.08 8.11 -0.83
CA THR A 81 -12.12 8.45 -1.81
C THR A 81 -11.60 9.23 -3.00
N ASP A 82 -10.64 10.13 -2.77
CA ASP A 82 -10.18 11.12 -3.75
C ASP A 82 -8.74 11.57 -3.45
N GLY A 83 -8.22 12.43 -4.33
CA GLY A 83 -6.85 12.95 -4.22
C GLY A 83 -6.65 13.87 -3.02
N GLN A 84 -7.69 14.55 -2.52
CA GLN A 84 -7.55 15.41 -1.34
C GLN A 84 -7.35 14.56 -0.09
N ALA A 85 -8.15 13.51 0.06
CA ALA A 85 -7.96 12.52 1.13
C ALA A 85 -6.57 11.86 1.06
N ALA A 86 -6.04 11.58 -0.14
CA ALA A 86 -4.68 11.08 -0.29
C ALA A 86 -3.62 12.09 0.22
N ILE A 87 -3.76 13.36 -0.14
CA ILE A 87 -2.87 14.43 0.32
C ILE A 87 -2.90 14.57 1.85
N ASP A 88 -4.09 14.47 2.46
CA ASP A 88 -4.23 14.59 3.90
C ASP A 88 -3.51 13.46 4.64
N GLN A 89 -3.57 12.23 4.11
CA GLN A 89 -2.83 11.08 4.64
C GLN A 89 -1.32 11.25 4.51
N LEU A 90 -0.84 11.75 3.38
CA LEU A 90 0.58 12.07 3.19
C LEU A 90 1.07 13.13 4.19
N ARG A 91 0.29 14.19 4.41
CA ARG A 91 0.62 15.25 5.37
C ARG A 91 0.66 14.71 6.80
N ALA A 92 -0.30 13.88 7.19
CA ALA A 92 -0.33 13.24 8.49
C ALA A 92 0.90 12.34 8.72
N HIS A 93 1.24 11.51 7.73
CA HIS A 93 2.42 10.66 7.79
C HIS A 93 3.73 11.46 7.89
N HIS A 94 3.87 12.50 7.07
CA HIS A 94 5.05 13.38 7.11
C HIS A 94 5.19 14.12 8.45
N ALA A 95 4.09 14.61 9.03
CA ALA A 95 4.11 15.25 10.34
C ALA A 95 4.55 14.27 11.45
N ALA A 96 4.07 13.03 11.41
CA ALA A 96 4.49 11.99 12.34
C ALA A 96 5.99 11.64 12.19
N TRP A 97 6.48 11.54 10.95
CA TRP A 97 7.90 11.34 10.67
C TRP A 97 8.76 12.48 11.22
N GLN A 98 8.35 13.73 11.03
CA GLN A 98 9.06 14.89 11.59
C GLN A 98 9.09 14.89 13.12
N ALA A 99 8.02 14.46 13.77
CA ALA A 99 7.97 14.36 15.23
C ALA A 99 8.96 13.31 15.76
N THR A 100 9.05 12.15 15.09
CA THR A 100 10.02 11.10 15.44
C THR A 100 11.46 11.51 15.14
N ALA A 101 11.70 12.27 14.06
CA ALA A 101 13.04 12.75 13.70
C ALA A 101 13.58 13.85 14.63
N ASN A 102 12.68 14.58 15.31
CA ASN A 102 13.02 15.65 16.25
C ASN A 102 12.98 15.22 17.73
N ALA A 103 12.69 13.95 18.00
CA ALA A 103 12.67 13.34 19.34
C ALA A 103 14.00 12.64 19.64
#